data_AF-A0ABD1DP21-F1
#
_entry.id   AF-A0ABD1DP21-F1
#
_cell.length_a   1.000
_cell.length_b   1.000
_cell.length_c   1.000
_cell.angle_alpha   90.00
_cell.angle_beta   90.00
_cell.angle_gamma   90.00
#
_symmetry.space_group_name_H-M   'P 1'
#
loop_
_entity.id
_entity.type
_entity.pdbx_description
1 polymer ?
#
loop_
_entity_poly.entity_id
_entity_poly.type
_entity_poly.pdbx_seq_one_letter_code
_entity_poly.pdbx_strand_id
1 'polypeptide(L)'
;MSAPLISWFTFILLLVIPAQSLKVPTREQFLSLEETCADILGVSDDLRAQIRQHRYPDTPESHQFTYCTAVLFFDYKPAVGLNMDLMYAVFGQDEGRQQFGRAKKDCFERNGAYQEGLTRFESLYRMYRCFADRYASFFASDEVKSK
;
A
#
# COMPACT_ATOMS: atom_id res chain seq x y z
N MET A 1 24.82 17.45 -56.48
CA MET A 1 24.91 18.28 -55.26
C MET A 1 23.59 19.01 -55.10
N SER A 2 23.21 19.29 -53.85
CA SER A 2 22.03 20.06 -53.38
C SER A 2 20.89 19.24 -52.77
N ALA A 3 20.96 19.08 -51.45
CA ALA A 3 19.86 18.79 -50.55
C ALA A 3 19.37 20.10 -49.90
N PRO A 4 18.07 20.30 -49.59
CA PRO A 4 17.64 21.37 -48.71
C PRO A 4 17.19 20.84 -47.33
N LEU A 5 17.99 21.22 -46.34
CA LEU A 5 17.63 21.89 -45.08
C LEU A 5 16.40 21.40 -44.29
N ILE A 6 16.74 20.75 -43.18
CA ILE A 6 15.92 20.41 -42.01
C ILE A 6 15.35 21.71 -41.39
N SER A 7 14.03 21.82 -41.31
CA SER A 7 13.35 22.87 -40.53
C SER A 7 13.12 22.37 -39.10
N TRP A 8 13.97 22.85 -38.20
CA TRP A 8 13.93 22.61 -36.77
C TRP A 8 12.87 23.51 -36.11
N PHE A 9 11.63 23.03 -36.00
CA PHE A 9 10.65 23.62 -35.07
C PHE A 9 9.92 22.51 -34.32
N THR A 10 10.68 21.68 -33.60
CA THR A 10 10.11 20.84 -32.55
C THR A 10 9.98 21.70 -31.29
N PHE A 11 8.81 22.32 -31.11
CA PHE A 11 8.40 22.89 -29.84
C PHE A 11 8.35 21.75 -28.81
N ILE A 12 9.45 21.53 -28.07
CA ILE A 12 9.45 20.67 -26.90
C ILE A 12 8.76 21.47 -25.79
N LEU A 13 7.44 21.29 -25.70
CA LEU A 13 6.65 21.72 -24.57
C LEU A 13 7.05 20.83 -23.39
N LEU A 14 8.07 21.25 -22.63
CA LEU A 14 8.40 20.67 -21.32
C LEU A 14 7.22 20.95 -20.40
N LEU A 15 6.25 20.03 -20.38
CA LEU A 15 5.25 19.95 -19.32
C LEU A 15 6.02 19.64 -18.03
N VAL A 16 6.34 20.69 -17.28
CA VAL A 16 6.74 20.58 -15.88
C VAL A 16 5.50 20.10 -15.14
N ILE A 17 5.34 18.78 -15.04
CA ILE A 17 4.31 18.18 -14.21
C ILE A 17 4.69 18.55 -12.76
N PRO A 18 3.87 19.32 -12.03
CA PRO A 18 4.17 19.59 -10.64
C PRO A 18 4.25 18.25 -9.91
N ALA A 19 5.36 18.01 -9.22
CA ALA A 19 5.50 16.86 -8.36
C ALA A 19 4.40 16.93 -7.30
N GLN A 20 3.38 16.08 -7.44
CA GLN A 20 2.33 15.98 -6.44
C GLN A 20 2.99 15.47 -5.16
N SER A 21 2.87 16.25 -4.07
CA SER A 21 3.39 15.84 -2.78
C SER A 21 2.68 14.56 -2.33
N LEU A 22 3.46 13.53 -2.01
CA LEU A 22 2.92 12.27 -1.46
C LEU A 22 2.32 12.57 -0.08
N LYS A 23 0.99 12.57 0.00
CA LYS A 23 0.29 12.77 1.27
C LYS A 23 0.34 11.47 2.07
N VAL A 24 1.24 11.41 3.05
CA VAL A 24 1.34 10.28 3.98
C VAL A 24 0.21 10.40 5.01
N PRO A 25 -0.71 9.42 5.08
CA PRO A 25 -1.81 9.48 6.02
C PRO A 25 -1.38 9.19 7.48
N THR A 26 -2.10 9.76 8.44
CA THR A 26 -1.82 9.59 9.88
C THR A 26 -2.40 8.29 10.44
N ARG A 27 -1.99 7.92 11.65
CA ARG A 27 -2.54 6.76 12.37
C ARG A 27 -4.04 6.88 12.61
N GLU A 28 -4.52 8.05 13.04
CA GLU A 28 -5.94 8.29 13.29
C GLU A 28 -6.76 8.17 12.00
N GLN A 29 -6.20 8.65 10.88
CA GLN A 29 -6.80 8.48 9.57
C GLN A 29 -6.89 7.00 9.19
N PHE A 30 -5.88 6.19 9.53
CA PHE A 30 -5.93 4.74 9.30
C PHE A 30 -7.03 4.08 10.13
N LEU A 31 -7.07 4.34 11.44
CA LEU A 31 -8.05 3.74 12.35
C LEU A 31 -9.48 4.11 11.95
N SER A 32 -9.72 5.37 11.56
CA SER A 32 -11.02 5.81 11.05
C SER A 32 -11.41 5.09 9.76
N LEU A 33 -10.43 4.77 8.91
CA LEU A 33 -10.65 4.07 7.66
C LEU A 33 -10.85 2.57 7.86
N GLU A 34 -10.20 1.96 8.86
CA GLU A 34 -10.50 0.60 9.28
C GLU A 34 -11.96 0.45 9.72
N GLU A 35 -12.47 1.33 10.57
CA GLU A 35 -13.90 1.29 10.95
C GLU A 35 -14.81 1.54 9.75
N THR A 36 -14.45 2.45 8.84
CA THR A 36 -15.20 2.67 7.58
C THR A 36 -15.26 1.40 6.73
N CYS A 37 -14.14 0.68 6.57
CA CYS A 37 -14.10 -0.58 5.84
C CYS A 37 -14.88 -1.68 6.54
N ALA A 38 -14.83 -1.73 7.88
CA ALA A 38 -15.60 -2.66 8.67
C ALA A 38 -17.11 -2.46 8.48
N ASP A 39 -17.55 -1.20 8.41
CA ASP A 39 -18.95 -0.84 8.18
C ASP A 39 -19.40 -1.15 6.75
N ILE A 40 -18.60 -0.78 5.74
CA ILE A 40 -18.91 -1.03 4.32
C ILE A 40 -19.08 -2.52 4.04
N LEU A 41 -18.20 -3.35 4.61
CA LEU A 41 -18.18 -4.79 4.35
C LEU A 41 -19.11 -5.56 5.29
N GLY A 42 -19.70 -4.92 6.31
CA GLY A 42 -20.52 -5.60 7.31
C GLY A 42 -19.72 -6.65 8.09
N VAL A 43 -18.49 -6.30 8.47
CA VAL A 43 -17.55 -7.22 9.13
C VAL A 43 -18.08 -7.67 10.48
N SER A 44 -17.95 -8.97 10.77
CA SER A 44 -18.37 -9.60 12.01
C SER A 44 -17.73 -8.97 13.24
N ASP A 45 -18.45 -8.98 14.37
CA ASP A 45 -17.94 -8.45 15.64
C ASP A 45 -16.65 -9.15 16.09
N ASP A 46 -16.54 -10.45 15.82
CA ASP A 46 -15.35 -11.25 16.10
C ASP A 46 -14.14 -10.77 15.29
N LEU A 47 -14.30 -10.46 14.01
CA LEU A 47 -13.22 -9.93 13.19
C LEU A 47 -12.92 -8.46 13.57
N ARG A 48 -13.92 -7.64 13.90
CA ARG A 48 -13.69 -6.29 14.44
C ARG A 48 -12.85 -6.30 15.72
N ALA A 49 -13.15 -7.22 16.64
CA ALA A 49 -12.37 -7.40 17.86
C ALA A 49 -10.91 -7.78 17.57
N GLN A 50 -10.66 -8.59 16.54
CA GLN A 50 -9.31 -8.96 16.11
C GLN A 50 -8.58 -7.78 15.42
N ILE A 51 -9.26 -7.04 14.54
CA ILE A 51 -8.70 -5.87 13.84
C ILE A 51 -8.26 -4.79 14.83
N ARG A 52 -9.02 -4.53 15.89
CA ARG A 52 -8.63 -3.58 16.96
C ARG A 52 -7.36 -3.98 17.70
N GLN A 53 -6.95 -5.23 17.59
CA GLN A 53 -5.70 -5.77 18.12
C GLN A 53 -4.65 -5.95 17.01
N HIS A 54 -4.90 -5.39 15.83
CA HIS A 54 -4.10 -5.50 14.62
C HIS A 54 -3.84 -6.96 14.20
N ARG A 55 -4.84 -7.82 14.44
CA ARG A 55 -4.84 -9.23 14.01
C ARG A 55 -5.79 -9.40 12.83
N TYR A 56 -5.22 -9.86 11.72
CA TYR A 56 -5.94 -10.12 10.48
C TYR A 56 -5.75 -11.60 10.14
N PRO A 57 -6.73 -12.47 10.46
CA PRO A 57 -6.62 -13.91 10.22
C PRO A 57 -6.71 -14.23 8.71
N ASP A 58 -6.27 -15.42 8.32
CA ASP A 58 -6.32 -15.87 6.92
C ASP A 58 -7.72 -16.37 6.56
N THR A 59 -8.67 -15.45 6.42
CA THR A 59 -10.06 -15.73 6.09
C THR A 59 -10.54 -14.86 4.93
N PRO A 60 -11.53 -15.30 4.13
CA PRO A 60 -12.07 -14.50 3.03
C PRO A 60 -12.54 -13.10 3.46
N GLU A 61 -13.15 -13.00 4.65
CA GLU A 61 -13.59 -11.73 5.24
C GLU A 61 -12.40 -10.79 5.51
N SER A 62 -11.31 -11.32 6.08
CA SER A 62 -10.09 -10.54 6.34
C SER A 62 -9.38 -10.13 5.05
N HIS A 63 -9.43 -10.96 4.01
CA HIS A 63 -8.88 -10.62 2.69
C HIS A 63 -9.61 -9.44 2.07
N GLN A 64 -10.95 -9.43 2.16
CA GLN A 64 -11.78 -8.33 1.67
C GLN A 64 -11.55 -7.06 2.50
N PHE A 65 -11.45 -7.18 3.82
CA PHE A 65 -11.13 -6.07 4.71
C PHE A 65 -9.78 -5.44 4.35
N THR A 66 -8.73 -6.26 4.23
CA THR A 66 -7.38 -5.82 3.83
C THR A 66 -7.38 -5.14 2.47
N TYR A 67 -8.22 -5.61 1.55
CA TYR A 67 -8.39 -4.97 0.25
C TYR A 67 -9.04 -3.61 0.33
N CYS A 68 -10.10 -3.46 1.12
CA CYS A 68 -10.73 -2.16 1.33
C CYS A 68 -9.74 -1.16 1.90
N THR A 69 -8.99 -1.55 2.94
CA THR A 69 -8.01 -0.65 3.55
C THR A 69 -6.89 -0.29 2.59
N ALA A 70 -6.40 -1.23 1.77
CA ALA A 70 -5.37 -0.94 0.78
C ALA A 70 -5.83 0.00 -0.34
N VAL A 71 -7.06 -0.16 -0.83
CA VAL A 71 -7.60 0.73 -1.87
C VAL A 71 -7.77 2.14 -1.34
N LEU A 72 -8.34 2.30 -0.14
CA LEU A 72 -8.66 3.61 0.40
C LEU A 72 -7.44 4.32 1.02
N PHE A 73 -6.48 3.58 1.57
CA PHE A 73 -5.37 4.15 2.34
C PHE A 73 -4.01 4.01 1.66
N PHE A 74 -3.74 2.90 0.99
CA PHE A 74 -2.42 2.62 0.38
C PHE A 74 -2.40 2.84 -1.14
N ASP A 75 -3.41 3.51 -1.69
CA ASP A 75 -3.58 3.77 -3.12
C ASP A 75 -3.38 2.50 -3.97
N TYR A 76 -3.84 1.36 -3.45
CA TYR A 76 -3.76 0.09 -4.16
C TYR A 76 -4.67 0.12 -5.38
N LYS A 77 -4.09 -0.21 -6.54
CA LYS A 77 -4.82 -0.31 -7.80
C LYS A 77 -4.63 -1.73 -8.34
N PRO A 78 -5.68 -2.52 -8.59
CA PRO A 78 -5.53 -3.90 -9.07
C PRO A 78 -4.64 -4.06 -10.31
N ALA A 79 -4.66 -3.08 -11.21
CA ALA A 79 -3.86 -3.10 -12.43
C ALA A 79 -2.37 -2.71 -12.22
N VAL A 80 -2.03 -2.08 -11.10
CA VAL A 80 -0.69 -1.50 -10.84
C VAL A 80 -0.01 -2.15 -9.63
N GLY A 81 -0.78 -2.60 -8.65
CA GLY A 81 -0.30 -3.11 -7.37
C GLY A 81 -0.34 -2.06 -6.25
N LEU A 82 0.42 -2.32 -5.19
CA LEU A 82 0.61 -1.41 -4.07
C LEU A 82 1.45 -0.20 -4.50
N ASN A 83 1.09 0.99 -4.02
CA ASN A 83 1.92 2.16 -4.17
C ASN A 83 3.16 2.05 -3.26
N MET A 84 4.25 1.49 -3.78
CA MET A 84 5.46 1.22 -3.00
C MET A 84 6.14 2.48 -2.43
N ASP A 85 5.88 3.65 -3.02
CA ASP A 85 6.38 4.93 -2.49
C ASP A 85 5.62 5.34 -1.24
N LEU A 86 4.31 5.17 -1.25
CA LEU A 86 3.48 5.34 -0.07
C LEU A 86 3.81 4.30 1.00
N MET A 87 3.98 3.03 0.61
CA MET A 87 4.38 1.97 1.55
C MET A 87 5.73 2.27 2.20
N TYR A 88 6.70 2.80 1.45
CA TYR A 88 7.99 3.22 2.00
C TYR A 88 7.85 4.42 2.95
N ALA A 89 7.04 5.41 2.57
CA ALA A 89 6.79 6.59 3.38
C ALA A 89 6.16 6.24 4.74
N VAL A 90 5.31 5.20 4.78
CA VAL A 90 4.64 4.73 6.01
C VAL A 90 5.51 3.75 6.81
N PHE A 91 6.12 2.75 6.16
CA PHE A 91 6.72 1.60 6.85
C PHE A 91 8.23 1.44 6.71
N GLY A 92 8.87 2.19 5.81
CA GLY A 92 10.26 1.93 5.39
C GLY A 92 11.27 2.98 5.82
N GLN A 93 10.90 3.94 6.68
CA GLN A 93 11.75 5.09 7.02
C GLN A 93 13.05 4.71 7.77
N ASP A 94 13.18 3.47 8.25
CA ASP A 94 14.35 2.94 8.93
C ASP A 94 15.35 2.22 8.00
N GLU A 95 15.03 2.08 6.71
CA GLU A 95 15.86 1.40 5.71
C GLU A 95 15.95 2.20 4.40
N GLY A 96 16.92 1.89 3.53
CA GLY A 96 17.03 2.58 2.24
C GLY A 96 15.88 2.22 1.29
N ARG A 97 15.29 3.20 0.59
CA ARG A 97 14.15 2.98 -0.35
C ARG A 97 14.32 1.80 -1.31
N GLN A 98 15.51 1.65 -1.91
CA GLN A 98 15.76 0.52 -2.81
C GLN A 98 15.82 -0.82 -2.08
N GLN A 99 16.37 -0.86 -0.87
CA GLN A 99 16.42 -2.06 -0.04
C GLN A 99 15.02 -2.47 0.40
N PHE A 100 14.21 -1.52 0.86
CA PHE A 100 12.80 -1.73 1.18
C PHE A 100 12.06 -2.36 -0.01
N GLY A 101 12.15 -1.73 -1.18
CA GLY A 101 11.47 -2.20 -2.39
C GLY A 101 11.86 -3.63 -2.78
N ARG A 102 13.16 -3.94 -2.77
CA ARG A 102 13.66 -5.30 -3.03
C ARG A 102 13.15 -6.31 -2.00
N ALA A 103 13.30 -5.99 -0.71
CA ALA A 103 12.89 -6.89 0.37
C ALA A 103 11.39 -7.20 0.33
N LYS A 104 10.55 -6.21 -0.02
CA LYS A 104 9.09 -6.43 -0.17
C LYS A 104 8.75 -7.24 -1.40
N LYS A 105 9.41 -6.97 -2.54
CA LYS A 105 9.24 -7.80 -3.74
C LYS A 105 9.58 -9.27 -3.46
N ASP A 106 10.73 -9.53 -2.86
CA ASP A 106 11.17 -10.90 -2.54
C ASP A 106 10.19 -11.60 -1.57
N CYS A 107 9.63 -10.84 -0.62
CA CYS A 107 8.60 -11.38 0.27
C CYS A 107 7.29 -11.70 -0.47
N PHE A 108 6.85 -10.84 -1.39
CA PHE A 108 5.64 -11.10 -2.20
C PHE A 108 5.77 -12.37 -3.02
N GLU A 109 6.95 -12.59 -3.64
CA GLU A 109 7.25 -13.81 -4.39
C GLU A 109 7.21 -15.04 -3.49
N ARG A 110 7.88 -15.01 -2.32
CA ARG A 110 7.87 -16.13 -1.36
C ARG A 110 6.48 -16.46 -0.81
N ASN A 111 5.62 -15.45 -0.61
CA ASN A 111 4.24 -15.65 -0.19
C ASN A 111 3.31 -16.08 -1.33
N GLY A 112 3.83 -16.23 -2.55
CA GLY A 112 3.04 -16.59 -3.72
C GLY A 112 1.97 -15.56 -4.04
N ALA A 113 2.23 -14.27 -3.81
CA ALA A 113 1.26 -13.21 -4.06
C ALA A 113 0.91 -13.05 -5.54
N TYR A 114 1.76 -13.53 -6.43
CA TYR A 114 1.59 -13.50 -7.89
C TYR A 114 1.22 -14.87 -8.49
N GLN A 115 0.84 -15.84 -7.64
CA GLN A 115 0.45 -17.16 -8.11
C GLN A 115 -0.80 -17.07 -9.00
N GLU A 116 -0.83 -17.87 -10.07
CA GLU A 116 -2.00 -17.96 -10.94
C GLU A 116 -3.23 -18.52 -10.20
N GLY A 117 -4.42 -18.07 -10.62
CA GLY A 117 -5.69 -18.51 -10.06
C GLY A 117 -6.12 -17.82 -8.76
N LEU A 118 -5.29 -16.93 -8.20
CA LEU A 118 -5.68 -16.14 -7.03
C LEU A 118 -6.71 -15.06 -7.41
N THR A 119 -7.66 -14.84 -6.51
CA THR A 119 -8.46 -13.62 -6.51
C THR A 119 -7.60 -12.42 -6.15
N ARG A 120 -8.05 -11.21 -6.52
CA ARG A 120 -7.40 -9.96 -6.12
C ARG A 120 -7.29 -9.78 -4.60
N PHE A 121 -8.23 -10.37 -3.84
CA PHE A 121 -8.26 -10.30 -2.39
C PHE A 121 -7.16 -11.18 -1.79
N GLU A 122 -7.04 -12.43 -2.25
CA GLU A 122 -6.00 -13.36 -1.79
C GLU A 122 -4.59 -12.87 -2.17
N SER A 123 -4.42 -12.41 -3.41
CA SER A 123 -3.15 -11.86 -3.89
C SER A 123 -2.69 -10.69 -3.01
N LEU A 124 -3.57 -9.72 -2.76
CA LEU A 124 -3.25 -8.58 -1.92
C LEU A 124 -3.04 -8.96 -0.45
N TYR A 125 -3.85 -9.85 0.10
CA TYR A 125 -3.67 -10.32 1.47
C TYR A 125 -2.28 -10.96 1.65
N ARG A 126 -1.83 -11.77 0.70
CA ARG A 126 -0.46 -12.34 0.70
C ARG A 126 0.63 -11.27 0.63
N MET A 127 0.42 -10.17 -0.09
CA MET A 127 1.32 -9.02 -0.06
C MET A 127 1.30 -8.32 1.30
N TYR A 128 0.11 -8.09 1.86
CA TYR A 128 -0.09 -7.42 3.15
C TYR A 128 0.67 -8.13 4.28
N ARG A 129 0.71 -9.47 4.28
CA ARG A 129 1.46 -10.27 5.26
C ARG A 129 2.95 -9.89 5.33
N CYS A 130 3.55 -9.37 4.26
CA CYS A 130 4.93 -8.90 4.24
C CYS A 130 5.17 -7.58 5.00
N PHE A 131 4.11 -6.96 5.50
CA PHE A 131 4.14 -5.73 6.29
C PHE A 131 3.61 -5.94 7.72
N ALA A 132 3.15 -7.14 8.10
CA ALA A 132 2.47 -7.38 9.37
C ALA A 132 3.25 -6.87 10.60
N ASP A 133 4.55 -7.15 10.68
CA ASP A 133 5.41 -6.69 11.79
C ASP A 133 5.57 -5.15 11.80
N ARG A 134 5.53 -4.53 10.62
CA ARG A 134 5.60 -3.07 10.46
C ARG A 134 4.29 -2.41 10.86
N TYR A 135 3.14 -3.03 10.57
CA TYR A 135 1.83 -2.55 11.06
C TYR A 135 1.77 -2.57 12.58
N ALA A 136 2.18 -3.67 13.22
CA ALA A 136 2.23 -3.74 14.68
C ALA A 136 3.07 -2.61 15.28
N SER A 137 4.22 -2.31 14.68
CA SER A 137 5.10 -1.21 15.11
C SER A 137 4.50 0.18 14.88
N PHE A 138 3.80 0.38 13.74
CA PHE A 138 3.11 1.62 13.42
C PHE A 138 2.06 1.99 14.48
N PHE A 139 1.33 0.99 15.01
CA PHE A 139 0.33 1.21 16.06
C PHE A 139 0.86 1.17 17.50
N ALA A 140 2.03 0.56 17.76
CA ALA A 140 2.62 0.49 19.10
C ALA A 140 3.31 1.79 19.56
N SER A 141 3.60 2.72 18.64
CA SER A 141 4.51 3.86 18.89
C SER A 141 4.00 4.98 19.81
N ASP A 142 2.75 4.91 20.31
CA ASP A 142 2.15 5.92 21.20
C ASP A 142 2.12 5.54 22.69
N GLU A 143 2.43 4.30 23.10
CA GLU A 143 2.52 3.99 24.54
C GLU A 143 3.73 4.68 25.21
N VAL A 144 4.69 5.19 24.43
CA VAL A 144 5.94 5.77 24.94
C VAL A 144 5.93 7.31 24.97
N LYS A 145 4.96 7.97 24.33
CA LYS A 145 4.90 9.46 24.29
C LYS A 145 3.92 10.09 25.29
N SER A 146 3.29 9.28 26.14
CA SER A 146 2.38 9.72 27.21
C SER A 146 2.96 9.48 28.62
N LYS A 147 4.25 9.80 28.81
CA LYS A 147 4.88 9.92 30.13
C LYS A 147 5.75 11.17 30.18
#